data_AF-A0A257N2P0-F1
#
_entry.id   AF-A0A257N2P0-F1
#
_cell.length_a   1.000
_cell.length_b   1.000
_cell.length_c   1.000
_cell.angle_alpha   90.00
_cell.angle_beta   90.00
_cell.angle_gamma   90.00
#
_symmetry.space_group_name_H-M   'P 1'
#
loop_
_entity.id
_entity.type
_entity.pdbx_description
1 polymer ?
#
loop_
_entity_poly.entity_id
_entity_poly.type
_entity_poly.pdbx_seq_one_letter_code
_entity_poly.pdbx_strand_id
1 'polypeptide(L)'
;MKLSHKLSLTVVLGIFLVTVPGVAVMYKLARDYYLVSTIKTLETDTRSHIALQLSSLQRAEKSLETLANTLRKALRVPPVAGEIAEFDRRVVKDELGVVRNRRELFDGHTQAGIFIPKGVVLTDDIKRTKLRAMDVLSSFGLAALNHYDGVWFDQLNKTSVIFWRRDADFIYKLEP
;
A
#
# COMPACT_ATOMS: atom_id res chain seq x y z
N MET A 1 -33.65 65.37 -35.14
CA MET A 1 -32.89 64.63 -34.09
C MET A 1 -32.36 65.61 -33.06
N LYS A 2 -32.84 65.54 -31.81
CA LYS A 2 -32.60 66.54 -30.74
C LYS A 2 -31.16 66.46 -30.21
N LEU A 3 -30.55 67.62 -29.95
CA LEU A 3 -29.15 67.81 -29.52
C LEU A 3 -28.74 66.95 -28.31
N SER A 4 -29.69 66.67 -27.41
CA SER A 4 -29.50 65.80 -26.24
C SER A 4 -29.12 64.35 -26.60
N HIS A 5 -29.59 63.85 -27.75
CA HIS A 5 -29.30 62.50 -28.21
C HIS A 5 -27.86 62.35 -28.71
N LYS A 6 -27.29 63.41 -29.31
CA LYS A 6 -25.89 63.43 -29.76
C LYS A 6 -24.92 63.51 -28.58
N LEU A 7 -25.22 64.35 -27.59
CA LEU A 7 -24.44 64.46 -26.35
C LEU A 7 -24.45 63.16 -25.54
N SER A 8 -25.61 62.52 -25.39
CA SER A 8 -25.72 61.21 -24.74
C SER A 8 -24.90 60.14 -25.45
N LEU A 9 -24.88 60.13 -26.79
CA LEU A 9 -24.12 59.14 -27.56
C LEU A 9 -22.61 59.30 -27.36
N THR A 10 -22.09 60.54 -27.34
CA THR A 10 -20.66 60.80 -27.13
C THR A 10 -20.20 60.40 -25.73
N VAL A 11 -21.01 60.68 -24.70
CA VAL A 11 -20.71 60.27 -23.31
C VAL A 11 -20.69 58.75 -23.18
N VAL A 12 -21.68 58.05 -23.76
CA VAL A 12 -21.72 56.58 -23.76
C VAL A 12 -20.52 56.00 -24.51
N LEU A 13 -20.15 56.56 -25.67
CA LEU A 13 -18.97 56.12 -26.42
C LEU A 13 -17.68 56.30 -25.61
N GLY A 14 -17.52 57.43 -24.93
CA GLY A 14 -16.35 57.71 -24.09
C GLY A 14 -16.23 56.75 -22.90
N ILE A 15 -17.36 56.44 -22.25
CA ILE A 15 -17.39 55.44 -21.16
C ILE A 15 -17.02 54.06 -21.69
N PHE A 16 -17.55 53.64 -22.84
CA PHE A 16 -17.19 52.36 -23.47
C PHE A 16 -15.71 52.30 -23.86
N LEU A 17 -15.15 53.39 -24.39
CA LEU A 17 -13.76 53.44 -24.82
C LEU A 17 -12.77 53.29 -23.66
N VAL A 18 -13.15 53.66 -22.44
CA VAL A 18 -12.29 53.53 -21.25
C VAL A 18 -12.56 52.24 -20.50
N THR A 19 -13.82 51.83 -20.37
CA THR A 19 -14.19 50.64 -19.59
C THR A 19 -13.77 49.34 -20.28
N VAL A 20 -13.95 49.22 -21.61
CA VAL A 20 -13.61 47.98 -22.33
C VAL A 20 -12.11 47.66 -22.28
N PRO A 21 -11.19 48.60 -22.56
CA PRO A 21 -9.75 48.34 -22.42
C PRO A 21 -9.33 48.11 -20.97
N GLY A 22 -9.92 48.86 -20.02
CA GLY A 22 -9.65 48.69 -18.59
C GLY A 22 -10.00 47.29 -18.11
N VAL A 23 -11.18 46.79 -18.47
CA VAL A 23 -11.62 45.42 -18.15
C VAL A 23 -10.75 44.39 -18.87
N ALA A 24 -10.36 44.62 -20.12
CA ALA A 24 -9.50 43.70 -20.86
C ALA A 24 -8.09 43.57 -20.25
N VAL A 25 -7.51 44.68 -19.80
CA VAL A 25 -6.21 44.70 -19.11
C VAL A 25 -6.32 44.01 -17.75
N MET A 26 -7.35 44.34 -16.97
CA MET A 26 -7.59 43.71 -15.67
C MET A 26 -7.82 42.21 -15.79
N TYR A 27 -8.58 41.78 -16.81
CA TYR A 27 -8.79 40.36 -17.11
C TYR A 27 -7.48 39.65 -17.48
N LYS A 28 -6.63 40.25 -18.32
CA LYS A 28 -5.31 39.68 -18.63
C LYS A 28 -4.44 39.53 -17.39
N LEU A 29 -4.32 40.57 -16.57
CA LEU A 29 -3.51 40.53 -15.35
C LEU A 29 -4.03 39.49 -14.35
N ALA A 30 -5.35 39.44 -14.13
CA ALA A 30 -5.96 38.46 -13.24
C ALA A 30 -5.76 37.03 -13.76
N ARG A 31 -5.92 36.82 -15.07
CA ARG A 31 -5.68 35.52 -15.71
C ARG A 31 -4.22 35.08 -15.57
N ASP A 32 -3.27 35.97 -15.87
CA ASP A 32 -1.84 35.64 -15.83
C ASP A 32 -1.40 35.34 -14.38
N TYR A 33 -1.86 36.13 -13.41
CA TYR A 33 -1.61 35.88 -11.99
C TYR A 33 -2.22 34.55 -11.53
N TYR A 34 -3.46 34.26 -11.94
CA TYR A 34 -4.15 33.01 -11.60
C TYR A 34 -3.46 31.79 -12.23
N LEU A 35 -3.02 31.89 -13.48
CA LEU A 35 -2.29 30.80 -14.15
C LEU A 35 -0.95 30.53 -13.49
N VAL A 36 -0.16 31.56 -13.19
CA VAL A 36 1.15 31.41 -12.54
C VAL A 36 1.01 30.85 -11.13
N SER A 37 0.05 31.36 -10.34
CA SER A 37 -0.22 30.85 -8.99
C SER A 37 -0.70 29.40 -9.02
N THR A 38 -1.61 29.05 -9.93
CA THR A 38 -2.09 27.66 -10.10
C THR A 38 -0.95 26.72 -10.47
N ILE A 39 -0.08 27.09 -11.43
CA ILE A 39 1.09 26.29 -11.82
C ILE A 39 2.02 26.07 -10.63
N LYS A 40 2.31 27.14 -9.87
CA LYS A 40 3.20 27.07 -8.70
C LYS A 40 2.63 26.20 -7.57
N THR A 41 1.33 26.30 -7.32
CA THR A 41 0.62 25.43 -6.36
C THR A 41 0.70 23.99 -6.83
N LEU A 42 0.35 23.72 -8.10
CA LEU A 42 0.36 22.37 -8.65
C LEU A 42 1.76 21.74 -8.62
N GLU A 43 2.81 22.52 -8.89
CA GLU A 43 4.20 22.06 -8.80
C GLU A 43 4.59 21.75 -7.35
N THR A 44 4.20 22.60 -6.40
CA THR A 44 4.50 22.41 -4.97
C THR A 44 3.77 21.18 -4.42
N ASP A 45 2.50 21.02 -4.76
CA ASP A 45 1.69 19.87 -4.37
C ASP A 45 2.26 18.60 -4.99
N THR A 46 2.58 18.62 -6.30
CA THR A 46 3.19 17.47 -7.00
C THR A 46 4.52 17.08 -6.37
N ARG A 47 5.41 18.04 -6.10
CA ARG A 47 6.71 17.77 -5.42
C ARG A 47 6.50 17.18 -4.03
N SER A 48 5.53 17.70 -3.28
CA SER A 48 5.20 17.21 -1.93
C SER A 48 4.64 15.78 -1.98
N HIS A 49 3.74 15.49 -2.92
CA HIS A 49 3.22 14.14 -3.16
C HIS A 49 4.33 13.16 -3.56
N ILE A 50 5.23 13.56 -4.47
CA ILE A 50 6.39 12.75 -4.87
C ILE A 50 7.29 12.48 -3.68
N ALA A 51 7.63 13.50 -2.89
CA ALA A 51 8.50 13.34 -1.72
C ALA A 51 7.88 12.40 -0.68
N LEU A 52 6.57 12.52 -0.42
CA LEU A 52 5.85 11.63 0.49
C LEU A 52 5.86 10.19 -0.02
N GLN A 53 5.55 9.98 -1.31
CA GLN A 53 5.57 8.65 -1.93
C GLN A 53 6.97 8.03 -1.91
N LEU A 54 8.00 8.79 -2.29
CA LEU A 54 9.38 8.33 -2.27
C LEU A 54 9.82 7.94 -0.86
N SER A 55 9.48 8.76 0.15
CA SER A 55 9.76 8.42 1.54
C SER A 55 9.05 7.14 1.99
N SER A 56 7.82 6.91 1.50
CA SER A 56 7.06 5.69 1.80
C SER A 56 7.70 4.47 1.16
N LEU A 57 8.14 4.57 -0.09
CA LEU A 57 8.83 3.49 -0.79
C LEU A 57 10.17 3.16 -0.14
N GLN A 58 10.97 4.16 0.23
CA GLN A 58 12.23 3.97 0.95
C GLN A 58 12.02 3.29 2.32
N ARG A 59 10.96 3.66 3.04
CA ARG A 59 10.58 2.96 4.28
C ARG A 59 10.19 1.51 4.02
N ALA A 60 9.47 1.24 2.93
CA ALA A 60 9.06 -0.12 2.57
C ALA A 60 10.26 -0.98 2.19
N GLU A 61 11.18 -0.44 1.40
CA GLU A 61 12.43 -1.09 1.02
C GLU A 61 13.26 -1.49 2.23
N LYS A 62 13.57 -0.54 3.13
CA LYS A 62 14.34 -0.80 4.35
C LYS A 62 13.64 -1.82 5.28
N SER A 63 12.31 -1.77 5.33
CA SER A 63 11.49 -2.72 6.09
C SER A 63 11.61 -4.13 5.51
N LEU A 64 11.51 -4.28 4.19
CA LEU A 64 11.67 -5.55 3.49
C LEU A 64 13.10 -6.10 3.57
N GLU A 65 14.12 -5.25 3.53
CA GLU A 65 15.52 -5.67 3.77
C GLU A 65 15.68 -6.25 5.18
N THR A 66 15.08 -5.59 6.18
CA THR A 66 15.08 -6.05 7.57
C THR A 66 14.38 -7.41 7.71
N LEU A 67 13.21 -7.56 7.08
CA LEU A 67 12.50 -8.83 7.03
C LEU A 67 13.33 -9.91 6.35
N ALA A 68 13.88 -9.64 5.16
CA ALA A 68 14.69 -10.57 4.40
C ALA A 68 15.91 -11.05 5.20
N ASN A 69 16.58 -10.14 5.91
CA ASN A 69 17.71 -10.48 6.77
C ASN A 69 17.29 -11.32 7.98
N THR A 70 16.16 -11.00 8.61
CA THR A 70 15.62 -11.75 9.75
C THR A 70 15.21 -13.16 9.33
N LEU A 71 14.50 -13.27 8.20
CA LEU A 71 14.08 -14.54 7.62
C LEU A 71 15.29 -15.40 7.22
N ARG A 72 16.28 -14.82 6.53
CA ARG A 72 17.53 -15.53 6.18
C ARG A 72 18.26 -16.05 7.41
N LYS A 73 18.33 -15.27 8.50
CA LYS A 73 18.93 -15.70 9.76
C LYS A 73 18.17 -16.88 10.36
N ALA A 74 16.84 -16.78 10.46
CA ALA A 74 15.99 -17.84 11.01
C ALA A 74 16.09 -19.15 10.19
N LEU A 75 16.07 -19.06 8.87
CA LEU A 75 16.14 -20.23 7.98
C LEU A 75 17.51 -20.93 8.00
N ARG A 76 18.59 -20.23 8.35
CA ARG A 76 19.95 -20.79 8.42
C ARG A 76 20.26 -21.51 9.75
N VAL A 77 19.43 -21.35 10.78
CA VAL A 77 19.65 -22.01 12.06
C VAL A 77 19.64 -23.54 11.84
N PRO A 78 20.54 -24.31 12.46
CA PRO A 78 20.46 -25.77 12.42
C PRO A 78 19.07 -26.26 12.87
N PRO A 79 18.61 -27.44 12.40
CA PRO A 79 17.36 -28.01 12.86
C PRO A 79 17.31 -28.15 14.38
N VAL A 80 16.19 -27.74 14.98
CA VAL A 80 15.96 -27.87 16.42
C VAL A 80 14.96 -29.02 16.64
N ALA A 81 15.18 -29.78 17.71
CA ALA A 81 14.26 -30.85 18.09
C ALA A 81 12.85 -30.28 18.36
N GLY A 82 11.82 -30.96 17.84
CA GLY A 82 10.42 -30.58 18.05
C GLY A 82 9.81 -29.67 16.98
N GLU A 83 10.59 -29.09 16.06
CA GLU A 83 10.04 -28.20 15.01
C GLU A 83 8.99 -28.88 14.11
N ILE A 84 9.19 -30.16 13.80
CA ILE A 84 8.22 -30.91 12.96
C ILE A 84 6.91 -31.13 13.71
N ALA A 85 6.99 -31.54 14.98
CA ALA A 85 5.82 -31.73 15.83
C ALA A 85 5.08 -30.40 16.08
N GLU A 86 5.82 -29.31 16.24
CA GLU A 86 5.27 -27.95 16.35
C GLU A 86 4.50 -27.55 15.09
N PHE A 87 5.09 -27.76 13.92
CA PHE A 87 4.43 -27.50 12.64
C PHE A 87 3.14 -28.32 12.52
N ASP A 88 3.22 -29.64 12.73
CA ASP A 88 2.08 -30.56 12.61
C ASP A 88 0.97 -30.26 13.64
N ARG A 89 1.33 -29.68 14.80
CA ARG A 89 0.35 -29.21 15.78
C ARG A 89 -0.41 -27.98 15.30
N ARG A 90 0.25 -27.03 14.64
CA ARG A 90 -0.36 -25.75 14.23
C ARG A 90 -1.20 -25.84 12.96
N VAL A 91 -1.00 -26.88 12.15
CA VAL A 91 -1.63 -27.00 10.83
C VAL A 91 -2.56 -28.21 10.74
N VAL A 92 -3.48 -28.15 9.78
CA VAL A 92 -4.37 -29.23 9.41
C VAL A 92 -4.48 -29.29 7.88
N LYS A 93 -4.57 -30.51 7.36
CA LYS A 93 -4.89 -30.76 5.96
C LYS A 93 -6.41 -30.91 5.85
N ASP A 94 -7.03 -30.10 5.00
CA ASP A 94 -8.48 -30.17 4.76
C ASP A 94 -8.87 -31.32 3.82
N GLU A 95 -10.18 -31.48 3.60
CA GLU A 95 -10.76 -32.49 2.70
C GLU A 95 -10.30 -32.35 1.25
N LEU A 96 -9.94 -31.13 0.84
CA LEU A 96 -9.45 -30.81 -0.51
C LEU A 96 -7.93 -31.02 -0.65
N GLY A 97 -7.27 -31.40 0.44
CA GLY A 97 -5.86 -31.71 0.52
C GLY A 97 -4.96 -30.49 0.68
N VAL A 98 -5.52 -29.32 0.99
CA VAL A 98 -4.80 -28.07 1.25
C VAL A 98 -4.41 -28.03 2.72
N VAL A 99 -3.18 -27.61 3.02
CA VAL A 99 -2.73 -27.43 4.41
C VAL A 99 -2.85 -25.96 4.81
N ARG A 100 -3.57 -25.72 5.91
CA ARG A 100 -3.77 -24.41 6.53
C ARG A 100 -3.60 -24.48 8.04
N ASN A 101 -3.55 -23.34 8.73
CA ASN A 101 -3.56 -23.32 10.19
C ASN A 101 -4.85 -23.96 10.74
N ARG A 102 -4.73 -24.66 11.86
CA ARG A 102 -5.87 -25.08 12.68
C ARG A 102 -6.62 -23.86 13.19
N ARG A 103 -7.93 -23.78 12.93
CA ARG A 103 -8.76 -22.64 13.30
C ARG A 103 -8.76 -22.40 14.81
N GLU A 104 -8.75 -23.48 15.58
CA GLU A 104 -8.79 -23.47 17.03
C GLU A 104 -7.49 -22.96 17.69
N LEU A 105 -6.38 -22.88 16.95
CA LEU A 105 -5.08 -22.42 17.45
C LEU A 105 -4.58 -21.15 16.74
N PHE A 106 -5.36 -20.60 15.80
CA PHE A 106 -4.93 -19.52 14.92
C PHE A 106 -5.65 -18.21 15.21
N ASP A 107 -4.89 -17.15 15.36
CA ASP A 107 -5.38 -15.77 15.40
C ASP A 107 -4.72 -14.93 14.30
N GLY A 108 -5.43 -14.69 13.19
CA GLY A 108 -4.92 -13.93 12.05
C GLY A 108 -4.64 -12.45 12.32
N HIS A 109 -5.03 -11.90 13.48
CA HIS A 109 -4.62 -10.55 13.87
C HIS A 109 -3.20 -10.49 14.43
N THR A 110 -2.68 -11.61 14.94
CA THR A 110 -1.40 -11.69 15.63
C THR A 110 -0.44 -12.71 15.02
N GLN A 111 -0.95 -13.64 14.21
CA GLN A 111 -0.20 -14.75 13.66
C GLN A 111 -0.25 -14.77 12.13
N ALA A 112 0.84 -15.24 11.54
CA ALA A 112 0.92 -15.51 10.11
C ALA A 112 0.23 -16.84 9.79
N GLY A 113 -0.63 -16.80 8.79
CA GLY A 113 -1.29 -17.97 8.21
C GLY A 113 -0.42 -18.67 7.17
N ILE A 114 -0.64 -19.96 6.98
CA ILE A 114 0.01 -20.80 5.97
C ILE A 114 -1.00 -21.34 4.97
N PHE A 115 -0.62 -21.32 3.69
CA PHE A 115 -1.35 -21.95 2.61
C PHE A 115 -0.41 -22.87 1.85
N ILE A 116 -0.76 -24.14 1.77
CA ILE A 116 -0.04 -25.13 0.96
C ILE A 116 -1.07 -25.86 0.10
N PRO A 117 -1.02 -25.70 -1.23
CA PRO A 117 -1.99 -26.32 -2.11
C PRO A 117 -1.84 -27.84 -2.12
N LYS A 118 -2.89 -28.51 -2.60
CA LYS A 118 -2.87 -29.97 -2.73
C LYS A 118 -1.72 -30.44 -3.63
N GLY A 119 -1.17 -31.61 -3.29
CA GLY A 119 -0.11 -32.26 -4.08
C GLY A 119 1.32 -31.80 -3.78
N VAL A 120 1.51 -30.80 -2.91
CA VAL A 120 2.86 -30.46 -2.42
C VAL A 120 3.33 -31.51 -1.42
N VAL A 121 4.51 -32.09 -1.66
CA VAL A 121 5.16 -33.02 -0.73
C VAL A 121 5.77 -32.22 0.42
N LEU A 122 5.27 -32.44 1.64
CA LEU A 122 5.77 -31.80 2.86
C LEU A 122 6.93 -32.60 3.46
N THR A 123 8.15 -32.33 3.00
CA THR A 123 9.36 -32.83 3.67
C THR A 123 9.60 -32.10 4.99
N ASP A 124 10.38 -32.71 5.88
CA ASP A 124 10.76 -32.09 7.16
C ASP A 124 11.43 -30.72 6.96
N ASP A 125 12.20 -30.56 5.89
CA ASP A 125 12.85 -29.29 5.58
C ASP A 125 11.85 -28.19 5.18
N ILE A 126 10.83 -28.54 4.40
CA ILE A 126 9.75 -27.62 4.05
C ILE A 126 8.95 -27.26 5.30
N LYS A 127 8.61 -28.23 6.15
CA LYS A 127 7.88 -27.99 7.40
C LYS A 127 8.64 -27.02 8.31
N ARG A 128 9.95 -27.22 8.52
CA ARG A 128 10.80 -26.30 9.29
C ARG A 128 10.85 -24.91 8.68
N THR A 129 11.08 -24.83 7.37
CA THR A 129 11.12 -23.56 6.64
C THR A 129 9.83 -22.78 6.83
N LYS A 130 8.69 -23.45 6.72
CA LYS A 130 7.36 -22.84 6.87
C LYS A 130 7.05 -22.45 8.31
N LEU A 131 7.40 -23.28 9.30
CA LEU A 131 7.26 -22.94 10.71
C LEU A 131 8.02 -21.65 11.04
N ARG A 132 9.30 -21.60 10.69
CA ARG A 132 10.16 -20.44 10.94
C ARG A 132 9.69 -19.20 10.21
N ALA A 133 9.22 -19.36 8.97
CA ALA A 133 8.62 -18.26 8.23
C ALA A 133 7.35 -17.73 8.94
N MET A 134 6.48 -18.61 9.46
CA MET A 134 5.31 -18.19 10.23
C MET A 134 5.73 -17.38 11.46
N ASP A 135 6.70 -17.86 12.24
CA ASP A 135 7.15 -17.17 13.46
C ASP A 135 7.78 -15.80 13.16
N VAL A 136 8.62 -15.73 12.11
CA VAL A 136 9.24 -14.47 11.67
C VAL A 136 8.19 -13.49 11.15
N LEU A 137 7.27 -13.93 10.29
CA LEU A 137 6.25 -13.04 9.73
C LEU A 137 5.25 -12.58 10.80
N SER A 138 4.92 -13.42 11.79
CA SER A 138 4.09 -13.03 12.93
C SER A 138 4.78 -11.93 13.75
N SER A 139 6.05 -12.15 14.11
CA SER A 139 6.83 -11.20 14.92
C SER A 139 7.08 -9.88 14.17
N PHE A 140 7.47 -9.97 12.90
CA PHE A 140 7.71 -8.81 12.06
C PHE A 140 6.42 -8.05 11.78
N GLY A 141 5.34 -8.76 11.44
CA GLY A 141 4.03 -8.19 11.17
C GLY A 141 3.52 -7.38 12.35
N LEU A 142 3.64 -7.93 13.57
CA LEU A 142 3.30 -7.23 14.82
C LEU A 142 4.17 -6.00 15.12
N ALA A 143 5.43 -5.97 14.69
CA ALA A 143 6.31 -4.81 14.88
C ALA A 143 6.11 -3.73 13.80
N ALA A 144 5.74 -4.12 12.58
CA ALA A 144 5.62 -3.24 11.42
C ALA A 144 4.25 -2.52 11.31
N LEU A 145 3.34 -2.78 12.26
CA LEU A 145 1.89 -2.48 12.25
C LEU A 145 1.45 -1.04 11.95
N ASN A 146 2.34 -0.06 12.01
CA ASN A 146 1.96 1.33 11.78
C ASN A 146 1.94 1.73 10.30
N HIS A 147 2.49 0.91 9.39
CA HIS A 147 2.78 1.37 8.02
C HIS A 147 2.31 0.44 6.90
N TYR A 148 1.99 -0.84 7.18
CA TYR A 148 1.63 -1.82 6.16
C TYR A 148 0.50 -2.73 6.62
N ASP A 149 -0.38 -3.12 5.69
CA ASP A 149 -1.55 -3.97 5.96
C ASP A 149 -1.20 -5.46 6.11
N GLY A 150 -0.11 -5.90 5.49
CA GLY A 150 0.34 -7.28 5.52
C GLY A 150 1.66 -7.51 4.81
N VAL A 151 2.18 -8.73 4.96
CA VAL A 151 3.41 -9.19 4.30
C VAL A 151 3.31 -10.69 4.04
N TRP A 152 3.90 -11.15 2.93
CA TRP A 152 3.87 -12.56 2.54
C TRP A 152 5.25 -13.07 2.15
N PHE A 153 5.41 -14.38 2.30
CA PHE A 153 6.55 -15.16 1.88
C PHE A 153 6.06 -16.31 1.00
N ASP A 154 6.22 -16.13 -0.31
CA ASP A 154 5.81 -17.08 -1.33
C ASP A 154 7.01 -17.88 -1.84
N GLN A 155 6.77 -19.15 -2.15
CA GLN A 155 7.74 -20.03 -2.79
C GLN A 155 7.21 -20.51 -4.15
N LEU A 156 8.13 -20.93 -5.03
CA LEU A 156 7.83 -21.35 -6.41
C LEU A 156 6.83 -22.52 -6.50
N ASN A 157 6.70 -23.31 -5.44
CA ASN A 157 5.72 -24.39 -5.33
C ASN A 157 4.31 -23.90 -4.94
N LYS A 158 4.02 -22.60 -5.08
CA LYS A 158 2.74 -21.96 -4.73
C LYS A 158 2.36 -22.09 -3.24
N THR A 159 3.35 -22.31 -2.39
CA THR A 159 3.14 -22.31 -0.94
C THR A 159 3.43 -20.93 -0.38
N SER A 160 2.56 -20.47 0.51
CA SER A 160 2.59 -19.10 1.01
C SER A 160 2.51 -19.09 2.53
N VAL A 161 3.28 -18.20 3.14
CA VAL A 161 3.09 -17.79 4.53
C VAL A 161 2.76 -16.32 4.51
N ILE A 162 1.66 -15.93 5.13
CA ILE A 162 1.10 -14.59 4.97
C ILE A 162 0.74 -14.07 6.35
N PHE A 163 1.15 -12.85 6.67
CA PHE A 163 0.63 -12.09 7.79
C PHE A 163 -0.27 -11.00 7.24
N TRP A 164 -1.55 -11.00 7.62
CA TRP A 164 -2.51 -10.01 7.16
C TRP A 164 -3.49 -9.63 8.26
N ARG A 165 -3.24 -8.49 8.92
CA ARG A 165 -4.00 -8.09 10.10
C ARG A 165 -5.44 -7.64 9.80
N ARG A 166 -5.65 -7.02 8.64
CA ARG A 166 -6.95 -6.42 8.26
C ARG A 166 -8.04 -7.48 8.07
N ASP A 167 -7.67 -8.71 7.74
CA ASP A 167 -8.60 -9.82 7.56
C ASP A 167 -8.07 -11.06 8.27
N ALA A 168 -8.54 -11.34 9.49
CA ALA A 168 -8.02 -12.47 10.28
C ALA A 168 -8.34 -13.85 9.67
N ASP A 169 -9.38 -13.95 8.85
CA ASP A 169 -9.82 -15.21 8.23
C ASP A 169 -9.28 -15.41 6.81
N PHE A 170 -8.39 -14.52 6.34
CA PHE A 170 -7.93 -14.47 4.96
C PHE A 170 -7.47 -15.85 4.43
N ILE A 171 -6.80 -16.64 5.27
CA ILE A 171 -6.20 -17.92 4.88
C ILE A 171 -7.26 -18.96 4.51
N TYR A 172 -8.44 -18.85 5.12
CA TYR A 172 -9.57 -19.76 4.90
C TYR A 172 -10.45 -19.35 3.72
N LYS A 173 -10.24 -18.16 3.16
CA LYS A 173 -10.95 -17.64 1.99
C LYS A 173 -10.21 -17.96 0.69
N LEU A 174 -8.95 -18.39 0.77
CA LEU A 174 -8.16 -18.77 -0.40
C LEU A 174 -8.67 -20.08 -1.00
N GLU A 175 -8.90 -20.08 -2.30
CA GLU A 175 -9.31 -21.25 -3.06
C GLU A 175 -8.16 -22.30 -3.14
N PRO A 176 -8.48 -23.60 -3.23
CA PRO A 176 -7.51 -24.71 -3.32
C PRO A 176 -6.58 -24.71 -4.54
#